data_AF-A0A2J8R308-F1
#
_entry.id   AF-A0A2J8R308-F1
#
_cell.length_a   1.000
_cell.length_b   1.000
_cell.length_c   1.000
_cell.angle_alpha   90.00
_cell.angle_beta   90.00
_cell.angle_gamma   90.00
#
_symmetry.space_group_name_H-M   'P 1'
#
loop_
_entity.id
_entity.type
_entity.pdbx_description
1 polymer ?
#
loop_
_entity_poly.entity_id
_entity_poly.type
_entity_poly.pdbx_seq_one_letter_code
_entity_poly.pdbx_strand_id
1 'polypeptide(L)'
;MVDFPGCSLSGAVASFLFILLTMKQSDFRVIGPAHPILARVREDVLLTCQLLPKRTAMHMEVRWYRSEPSTPVFAHRDGVEVTEMQMEEYRGRVEWIENDIAKGSVAL
;
A
#
# COMPACT_ATOMS: atom_id res chain seq x y z
N MET A 1 -12.88 46.80 -17.09
CA MET A 1 -12.52 45.64 -17.94
C MET A 1 -11.58 44.81 -17.09
N VAL A 2 -11.98 43.61 -16.71
CA VAL A 2 -11.25 42.80 -15.71
C VAL A 2 -9.99 42.27 -16.40
N ASP A 3 -8.83 42.80 -16.02
CA ASP A 3 -7.54 42.29 -16.47
C ASP A 3 -7.34 40.90 -15.89
N PHE A 4 -7.56 39.87 -16.72
CA PHE A 4 -7.19 38.50 -16.41
C PHE A 4 -5.66 38.41 -16.48
N PRO A 5 -4.95 38.14 -15.38
CA PRO A 5 -3.50 38.02 -15.42
C PRO A 5 -3.17 36.75 -16.19
N GLY A 6 -2.57 36.94 -17.37
CA GLY A 6 -2.16 35.86 -18.24
C GLY A 6 -1.23 34.90 -17.49
N CYS A 7 -1.66 33.64 -17.37
CA CYS A 7 -0.75 32.55 -17.06
C CYS A 7 0.33 32.54 -18.16
N SER A 8 1.49 33.14 -17.86
CA SER A 8 2.62 33.12 -18.78
C SER A 8 3.05 31.67 -19.01
N LEU A 9 3.37 31.32 -20.26
CA LEU A 9 3.91 30.02 -20.64
C LEU A 9 5.11 29.64 -19.74
N SER A 10 5.91 30.63 -19.34
CA SER A 10 7.03 30.47 -18.40
C SER A 10 6.57 30.00 -17.00
N GLY A 11 5.48 30.55 -16.48
CA GLY A 11 4.92 30.17 -15.18
C GLY A 11 4.27 28.78 -15.19
N ALA A 12 3.65 28.40 -16.31
CA ALA A 12 3.12 27.05 -16.51
C ALA A 12 4.25 26.01 -16.58
N VAL A 13 5.33 26.31 -17.32
CA VAL A 13 6.51 25.45 -17.40
C VAL A 13 7.22 25.33 -16.05
N ALA A 14 7.39 26.44 -15.31
CA ALA A 14 7.98 26.42 -13.98
C ALA A 14 7.15 25.59 -12.99
N SER A 15 5.83 25.76 -13.00
CA SER A 15 4.90 24.96 -12.17
C SER A 15 4.96 23.48 -12.53
N PHE A 16 4.98 23.15 -13.83
CA PHE A 16 5.07 21.78 -14.30
C PHE A 16 6.40 21.14 -13.90
N LEU A 17 7.52 21.84 -14.07
CA LEU A 17 8.84 21.38 -13.62
C LEU A 17 8.87 21.21 -12.09
N PHE A 18 8.27 22.11 -11.33
CA PHE A 18 8.19 21.99 -9.87
C PHE A 18 7.39 20.75 -9.46
N ILE A 19 6.26 20.49 -10.11
CA ILE A 19 5.46 19.27 -9.89
C ILE A 19 6.31 18.03 -10.23
N LEU A 20 6.96 18.00 -11.39
CA LEU A 20 7.82 16.86 -11.76
C LEU A 20 8.96 16.62 -10.75
N LEU A 21 9.56 17.69 -10.21
CA LEU A 21 10.62 17.60 -9.21
C LEU A 21 10.10 17.14 -7.84
N THR A 22 8.84 17.41 -7.49
CA THR A 22 8.24 16.97 -6.23
C THR A 22 7.61 15.58 -6.30
N MET A 23 7.42 15.02 -7.50
CA MET A 23 7.00 13.63 -7.69
C MET A 23 8.11 12.68 -7.20
N LYS A 24 8.10 12.38 -5.91
CA LYS A 24 8.91 11.32 -5.33
C LYS A 24 8.35 9.97 -5.77
N GLN A 25 9.06 9.30 -6.67
CA GLN A 25 8.87 7.87 -6.86
C GLN A 25 9.24 7.15 -5.56
N SER A 26 8.41 6.21 -5.13
CA SER A 26 8.74 5.38 -3.97
C SER A 26 10.04 4.61 -4.25
N ASP A 27 10.98 4.67 -3.30
CA ASP A 27 12.29 4.03 -3.35
C ASP A 27 12.24 2.51 -3.07
N PHE A 28 11.03 1.94 -3.03
CA PHE A 28 10.77 0.54 -2.73
C PHE A 28 9.64 -0.01 -3.61
N ARG A 29 9.59 -1.34 -3.67
CA ARG A 29 8.49 -2.11 -4.26
C ARG A 29 8.06 -3.24 -3.34
N VAL A 30 6.82 -3.69 -3.47
CA VAL A 30 6.28 -4.86 -2.78
C VAL A 30 6.32 -6.05 -3.73
N ILE A 31 6.91 -7.17 -3.29
CA ILE A 31 6.95 -8.42 -4.05
C ILE A 31 6.16 -9.48 -3.28
N GLY A 32 5.22 -10.13 -3.98
CA GLY A 32 4.51 -11.31 -3.49
C GLY A 32 5.19 -12.63 -3.89
N PRO A 33 4.57 -13.77 -3.58
CA PRO A 33 5.09 -15.08 -3.97
C PRO A 33 5.16 -15.23 -5.51
N ALA A 34 6.19 -15.93 -5.99
CA ALA A 34 6.40 -16.16 -7.42
C ALA A 34 5.35 -17.09 -8.04
N HIS A 35 4.69 -17.91 -7.21
CA HIS A 35 3.70 -18.88 -7.63
C HIS A 35 2.40 -18.67 -6.84
N PRO A 36 1.24 -19.03 -7.42
CA PRO A 36 -0.02 -19.01 -6.70
C PRO A 36 0.03 -19.87 -5.44
N ILE A 37 -0.62 -19.39 -4.37
CA ILE A 37 -0.76 -20.16 -3.14
C ILE A 37 -2.04 -20.99 -3.26
N LEU A 38 -1.92 -22.30 -3.05
CA LEU A 38 -3.02 -23.24 -3.09
C LEU A 38 -3.46 -23.56 -1.65
N ALA A 39 -4.76 -23.45 -1.38
CA ALA A 39 -5.36 -23.79 -0.10
C ALA A 39 -6.56 -24.70 -0.32
N ARG A 40 -6.78 -25.66 0.58
CA ARG A 40 -8.04 -26.43 0.57
C ARG A 40 -9.12 -25.65 1.31
N VAL A 41 -10.38 -25.99 1.01
CA VAL A 41 -11.52 -25.37 1.67
C VAL A 41 -11.48 -25.66 3.17
N ARG A 42 -11.62 -24.61 4.00
CA ARG A 42 -11.52 -24.62 5.48
C ARG A 42 -10.11 -24.78 6.06
N GLU A 43 -9.07 -24.75 5.22
CA GLU A 43 -7.70 -24.59 5.70
C GLU A 43 -7.33 -23.11 5.73
N ASP A 44 -6.45 -22.76 6.66
CA ASP A 44 -5.83 -21.44 6.73
C ASP A 44 -4.69 -21.36 5.72
N VAL A 45 -4.42 -20.14 5.24
CA VAL A 45 -3.39 -19.88 4.23
C VAL A 45 -2.60 -18.66 4.63
N LEU A 46 -1.29 -18.71 4.40
CA LEU A 46 -0.39 -17.60 4.69
C LEU A 46 -0.05 -16.84 3.41
N LEU A 47 -0.44 -15.56 3.34
CA LEU A 47 -0.17 -14.66 2.21
C LEU A 47 0.97 -13.70 2.57
N THR A 48 2.16 -13.95 2.02
CA THR A 48 3.37 -13.18 2.33
C THR A 48 3.72 -12.14 1.26
N CYS A 49 4.16 -10.97 1.70
CA CYS A 49 4.68 -9.90 0.86
C CYS A 49 5.98 -9.34 1.44
N GLN A 50 6.93 -8.96 0.58
CA GLN A 50 8.25 -8.47 0.97
C GLN A 50 8.58 -7.14 0.29
N LEU A 51 9.05 -6.17 1.08
CA LEU A 51 9.62 -4.93 0.56
C LEU A 51 11.00 -5.19 -0.05
N LEU A 52 11.25 -4.64 -1.23
CA LEU A 52 12.56 -4.56 -1.85
C LEU A 52 12.93 -3.11 -2.19
N PRO A 53 14.13 -2.64 -1.79
CA PRO A 53 15.11 -3.33 -0.93
C PRO A 53 14.56 -3.58 0.49
N LYS A 54 15.16 -4.54 1.21
CA LYS A 54 14.73 -4.89 2.58
C LYS A 54 14.86 -3.67 3.49
N ARG A 55 13.76 -3.30 4.15
CA ARG A 55 13.68 -2.19 5.11
C ARG A 55 12.47 -2.37 6.00
N THR A 56 12.42 -1.68 7.13
CA THR A 56 11.29 -1.80 8.06
C THR A 56 9.97 -1.35 7.41
N ALA A 57 8.91 -2.12 7.67
CA ALA A 57 7.53 -1.77 7.34
C ALA A 57 6.72 -1.32 8.57
N MET A 58 7.33 -1.23 9.76
CA MET A 58 6.63 -0.93 11.03
C MET A 58 5.88 0.41 11.03
N HIS A 59 6.38 1.39 10.27
CA HIS A 59 5.78 2.72 10.19
C HIS A 59 5.02 2.94 8.86
N MET A 60 4.65 1.85 8.20
CA MET A 60 3.88 1.89 6.96
C MET A 60 2.45 1.43 7.21
N GLU A 61 1.52 2.02 6.45
CA GLU A 61 0.21 1.44 6.31
C GLU A 61 0.27 0.23 5.36
N VAL A 62 -0.27 -0.90 5.81
CA VAL A 62 -0.34 -2.13 5.02
C VAL A 62 -1.79 -2.49 4.79
N ARG A 63 -2.14 -2.73 3.52
CA ARG A 63 -3.51 -3.10 3.11
C ARG A 63 -3.47 -4.28 2.17
N TRP A 64 -4.34 -5.25 2.41
CA TRP A 64 -4.62 -6.33 1.48
C TRP A 64 -5.91 -6.06 0.73
N TYR A 65 -5.86 -6.29 -0.57
CA TYR A 65 -7.01 -6.25 -1.46
C TYR A 65 -7.15 -7.61 -2.13
N ARG A 66 -8.35 -7.93 -2.64
CA ARG A 66 -8.57 -9.18 -3.38
C ARG A 66 -7.83 -9.19 -4.72
N SER A 67 -7.96 -8.12 -5.49
CA SER A 67 -7.36 -7.99 -6.83
C SER A 67 -6.93 -6.55 -7.08
N GLU A 68 -7.85 -5.60 -7.02
CA GLU A 68 -7.60 -4.17 -7.24
C GLU A 68 -7.88 -3.35 -5.97
N PRO A 69 -7.26 -2.15 -5.83
CA PRO A 69 -7.52 -1.25 -4.72
C PRO A 69 -9.01 -0.94 -4.58
N SER A 70 -9.59 -1.33 -3.44
CA SER A 70 -11.03 -1.23 -3.15
C SER A 70 -11.24 -1.25 -1.64
N THR A 71 -12.34 -1.82 -1.12
CA THR A 71 -12.46 -2.10 0.31
C THR A 71 -11.42 -3.16 0.70
N PRO A 72 -10.55 -2.90 1.69
CA PRO A 72 -9.50 -3.86 2.05
C PRO A 72 -10.04 -5.11 2.73
N VAL A 73 -9.42 -6.26 2.44
CA VAL A 73 -9.57 -7.52 3.17
C VAL A 73 -8.99 -7.42 4.57
N PHE A 74 -7.93 -6.62 4.71
CA PHE A 74 -7.26 -6.31 5.97
C PHE A 74 -6.52 -4.98 5.83
N ALA A 75 -6.46 -4.20 6.91
CA ALA A 75 -5.71 -2.96 6.98
C ALA A 75 -5.03 -2.82 8.34
N HIS A 76 -3.74 -2.48 8.33
CA HIS A 76 -2.95 -2.16 9.51
C HIS A 76 -2.33 -0.79 9.33
N ARG A 77 -2.52 0.08 10.32
CA ARG A 77 -1.98 1.45 10.32
C ARG A 77 -1.54 1.80 11.74
N ASP A 78 -0.35 2.41 11.85
CA ASP A 78 0.19 2.91 13.12
C ASP A 78 0.26 1.85 14.24
N GLY A 79 0.53 0.59 13.88
CA GLY A 79 0.62 -0.51 14.86
C GLY A 79 -0.73 -1.14 15.23
N VAL A 80 -1.84 -0.73 14.62
CA VAL A 80 -3.18 -1.19 14.96
C VAL A 80 -3.95 -1.67 13.73
N GLU A 81 -4.71 -2.75 13.89
CA GLU A 81 -5.66 -3.21 12.88
C GLU A 81 -6.85 -2.24 12.74
N VAL A 82 -7.20 -1.89 11.51
CA VAL A 82 -8.28 -0.95 11.18
C VAL A 82 -9.52 -1.73 10.70
N THR A 83 -10.26 -2.28 11.65
CA THR A 83 -11.43 -3.15 11.41
C THR A 83 -12.62 -2.43 10.74
N GLU A 84 -12.73 -1.11 10.92
CA GLU A 84 -13.79 -0.29 10.31
C GLU A 84 -13.74 -0.29 8.78
N MET A 85 -12.53 -0.41 8.22
CA MET A 85 -12.32 -0.43 6.76
C MET A 85 -12.42 -1.83 6.15
N GLN A 86 -12.50 -2.86 7.00
CA GLN A 86 -12.42 -4.25 6.56
C GLN A 86 -13.73 -4.72 5.89
N MET A 87 -13.58 -5.47 4.79
CA MET A 87 -14.70 -6.21 4.17
C MET A 87 -15.36 -7.16 5.19
N GLU A 88 -16.69 -7.08 5.31
CA GLU A 88 -17.47 -7.88 6.28
C GLU A 88 -17.24 -9.39 6.14
N GLU A 89 -17.03 -9.90 4.92
CA GLU A 89 -16.84 -11.34 4.69
C GLU A 89 -15.53 -11.91 5.23
N TYR A 90 -14.58 -11.03 5.61
CA TYR A 90 -13.25 -11.37 6.10
C TYR A 90 -13.03 -11.01 7.57
N ARG A 91 -13.98 -10.31 8.21
CA ARG A 91 -13.90 -10.00 9.64
C ARG A 91 -13.79 -11.27 10.49
N GLY A 92 -12.82 -11.30 11.38
CA GLY A 92 -12.55 -12.45 12.25
C GLY A 92 -12.05 -13.70 11.53
N ARG A 93 -11.61 -13.57 10.27
CA ARG A 93 -11.08 -14.68 9.44
C ARG A 93 -9.66 -14.47 8.94
N VAL A 94 -9.04 -13.36 9.32
CA VAL A 94 -7.69 -12.99 8.94
C VAL A 94 -6.90 -12.65 10.20
N GLU A 95 -5.61 -12.92 10.19
CA GLU A 95 -4.71 -12.65 11.31
C GLU A 95 -3.43 -12.00 10.78
N TRP A 96 -2.95 -10.98 11.47
CA TRP A 96 -1.76 -10.25 11.06
C TRP A 96 -0.51 -10.77 11.77
N ILE A 97 0.54 -11.05 10.99
CA ILE A 97 1.75 -11.70 11.47
C ILE A 97 2.97 -10.79 11.24
N GLU A 98 3.60 -10.35 12.34
CA GLU A 98 4.69 -9.34 12.35
C GLU A 98 6.12 -9.90 12.39
N ASN A 99 6.31 -11.21 12.30
CA ASN A 99 7.59 -11.88 12.60
C ASN A 99 8.84 -11.25 11.95
N ASP A 100 8.72 -10.72 10.72
CA ASP A 100 9.84 -10.12 9.98
C ASP A 100 9.52 -8.70 9.47
N ILE A 101 8.62 -7.96 10.13
CA ILE A 101 8.21 -6.61 9.72
C ILE A 101 9.37 -5.61 9.74
N ALA A 102 10.34 -5.79 10.63
CA ALA A 102 11.57 -4.98 10.68
C ALA A 102 12.45 -5.14 9.42
N LYS A 103 12.30 -6.26 8.70
CA LYS A 103 12.97 -6.53 7.42
C LYS A 103 12.06 -6.26 6.22
N GLY A 104 10.84 -5.79 6.46
CA GLY A 104 9.84 -5.46 5.44
C GLY A 104 9.07 -6.66 4.92
N SER A 105 9.06 -7.78 5.66
CA SER A 105 8.18 -8.91 5.35
C SER A 105 6.91 -8.78 6.17
N VAL A 106 5.77 -8.90 5.52
CA VAL A 106 4.44 -8.87 6.13
C VAL A 106 3.66 -10.08 5.69
N ALA A 107 2.82 -10.62 6.58
CA ALA A 107 1.99 -11.76 6.27
C ALA A 107 0.60 -11.63 6.87
N LEU A 108 -0.37 -12.16 6.13
CA LEU A 108 -1.79 -12.30 6.48
C LEU A 108 -2.19 -13.77 6.43
#